data_AF-A0A973DH10-F1
#
_entry.id   AF-A0A973DH10-F1
#
_cell.length_a   1.000
_cell.length_b   1.000
_cell.length_c   1.000
_cell.angle_alpha   90.00
_cell.angle_beta   90.00
_cell.angle_gamma   90.00
#
_symmetry.space_group_name_H-M   'P 1'
#
loop_
_entity.id
_entity.type
_entity.pdbx_description
1 polymer ?
#
loop_
_entity_poly.entity_id
_entity_poly.type
_entity_poly.pdbx_seq_one_letter_code
_entity_poly.pdbx_strand_id
1 'polypeptide(L)'
;MYELGIATGELYMPGGSVPKSVEKMLSPYDALLSDINNQAPSMAYKNWGISINQSGTLEATGSITDLEKVYLEEKLNGSAELVSAIKDFKSNYLKYIGPESRGYGRYDVTNDNFADVFNFREMLESSRSNDDFKRTWEYETNWLKLTDNILSQLKRSAARY
;
A
#
# COMPACT_ATOMS: atom_id res chain seq x y z
N MET A 1 18.12 -20.81 -5.20
CA MET A 1 17.83 -20.80 -3.74
C MET A 1 18.23 -19.47 -3.07
N TYR A 2 19.41 -18.92 -3.34
CA TYR A 2 19.85 -17.62 -2.79
C TYR A 2 18.91 -16.44 -3.14
N GLU A 3 18.54 -16.31 -4.41
CA GLU A 3 17.63 -15.23 -4.87
C GLU A 3 16.22 -15.34 -4.27
N LEU A 4 15.71 -16.57 -4.10
CA LEU A 4 14.43 -16.81 -3.42
C LEU A 4 14.49 -16.38 -1.95
N GLY A 5 15.59 -16.66 -1.25
CA GLY A 5 15.77 -16.23 0.15
C GLY A 5 15.80 -14.71 0.29
N ILE A 6 16.46 -14.01 -0.64
CA ILE A 6 16.45 -12.54 -0.69
C ILE A 6 15.04 -12.03 -0.96
N ALA A 7 14.35 -12.56 -1.98
CA ALA A 7 12.99 -12.17 -2.30
C ALA A 7 12.04 -12.35 -1.10
N THR A 8 12.12 -13.50 -0.41
CA THR A 8 11.33 -13.73 0.81
C THR A 8 11.66 -12.71 1.91
N GLY A 9 12.93 -12.39 2.13
CA GLY A 9 13.32 -11.35 3.09
C GLY A 9 12.76 -9.98 2.74
N GLU A 10 12.84 -9.59 1.47
CA GLU A 10 12.43 -8.28 0.98
C GLU A 10 10.91 -8.09 0.93
N LEU A 11 10.16 -9.16 0.66
CA LEU A 11 8.70 -9.15 0.55
C LEU A 11 7.97 -9.26 1.89
N TYR A 12 8.47 -10.08 2.83
CA TYR A 12 7.70 -10.49 4.01
C TYR A 12 8.29 -10.08 5.36
N MET A 13 9.61 -9.91 5.45
CA MET A 13 10.24 -9.63 6.74
C MET A 13 10.17 -8.14 7.07
N PRO A 14 10.02 -7.74 8.36
CA PRO A 14 9.91 -6.33 8.74
C PRO A 14 11.11 -5.47 8.30
N GLY A 15 12.30 -6.09 8.15
CA GLY A 15 13.49 -5.43 7.62
C GLY A 15 13.54 -5.28 6.10
N GLY A 16 12.63 -5.91 5.37
CA GLY A 16 12.55 -5.93 3.92
C GLY A 16 12.02 -4.63 3.32
N SER A 17 12.36 -4.39 2.07
CA SER A 17 12.00 -3.17 1.35
C SER A 17 10.49 -2.97 1.19
N VAL A 18 9.70 -4.03 1.03
CA VAL A 18 8.24 -3.90 0.91
C VAL A 18 7.61 -3.44 2.24
N PRO A 19 7.79 -4.13 3.39
CA PRO A 19 7.28 -3.64 4.66
C PRO A 19 7.82 -2.25 5.06
N LYS A 20 9.09 -1.97 4.81
CA LYS A 20 9.67 -0.62 5.06
C LYS A 20 9.02 0.47 4.22
N SER A 21 8.62 0.16 2.99
CA SER A 21 7.93 1.15 2.14
C SER A 21 6.57 1.50 2.74
N VAL A 22 5.84 0.52 3.28
CA VAL A 22 4.55 0.74 3.96
C VAL A 22 4.73 1.55 5.25
N GLU A 23 5.76 1.23 6.05
CA GLU A 23 6.06 1.99 7.27
C GLU A 23 6.28 3.48 6.98
N LYS A 24 6.99 3.79 5.89
CA LYS A 24 7.23 5.17 5.44
C LYS A 24 5.96 5.90 4.96
N MET A 25 4.92 5.17 4.54
CA MET A 25 3.67 5.79 4.10
C MET A 25 2.82 6.31 5.27
N LEU A 26 2.95 5.74 6.47
CA LEU A 26 2.01 6.00 7.57
C LEU A 26 1.99 7.46 8.02
N SER A 27 3.16 8.07 8.23
CA SER A 27 3.25 9.47 8.67
C SER A 27 2.66 10.45 7.65
N PRO A 28 3.06 10.45 6.36
CA PRO A 28 2.48 11.36 5.38
C PRO A 28 1.01 11.03 5.08
N TYR A 29 0.58 9.77 5.23
CA TYR A 29 -0.83 9.39 5.14
C TYR A 29 -1.67 9.96 6.29
N ASP A 30 -1.19 9.90 7.52
CA ASP A 30 -1.89 10.47 8.68
C ASP A 30 -2.00 11.99 8.59
N ALA A 31 -0.94 12.67 8.13
CA ALA A 31 -0.99 14.10 7.86
C ALA A 31 -2.02 14.45 6.77
N LEU A 32 -2.05 13.66 5.68
CA LEU A 32 -3.03 13.81 4.60
C LEU A 32 -4.46 13.63 5.10
N LEU A 33 -4.74 12.55 5.84
CA LEU A 33 -6.06 12.30 6.40
C LEU A 33 -6.50 13.39 7.37
N SER A 34 -5.57 13.92 8.19
CA SER A 34 -5.87 15.03 9.08
C SER A 34 -6.26 16.28 8.29
N ASP A 35 -5.53 16.61 7.23
CA ASP A 35 -5.87 17.75 6.35
C ASP A 35 -7.23 17.56 5.65
N ILE A 36 -7.47 16.36 5.10
CA ILE A 36 -8.77 16.02 4.49
C ILE A 36 -9.89 16.14 5.51
N ASN A 37 -9.72 15.64 6.73
CA ASN A 37 -10.73 15.72 7.77
C ASN A 37 -11.02 17.16 8.21
N ASN A 38 -10.01 18.05 8.19
CA ASN A 38 -10.20 19.46 8.52
C ASN A 38 -10.91 20.24 7.41
N GLN A 39 -10.59 19.96 6.14
CA GLN A 39 -11.11 20.72 4.99
C GLN A 39 -12.42 20.15 4.45
N ALA A 40 -12.56 18.82 4.47
CA ALA A 40 -13.72 18.09 3.96
C ALA A 40 -14.04 16.88 4.88
N PRO A 41 -14.59 17.10 6.09
CA PRO A 41 -14.83 16.03 7.06
C PRO A 41 -15.65 14.86 6.50
N SER A 42 -16.62 15.13 5.63
CA SER A 42 -17.45 14.11 4.99
C SER A 42 -16.63 13.12 4.14
N MET A 43 -15.47 13.53 3.63
CA MET A 43 -14.57 12.69 2.84
C MET A 43 -13.80 11.69 3.69
N ALA A 44 -13.49 12.01 4.95
CA ALA A 44 -12.78 11.10 5.85
C ALA A 44 -13.59 9.81 6.09
N TYR A 45 -14.92 9.93 6.16
CA TYR A 45 -15.85 8.83 6.43
C TYR A 45 -16.37 8.11 5.18
N LYS A 46 -16.04 8.60 3.98
CA LYS A 46 -16.45 7.97 2.72
C LYS A 46 -15.56 6.78 2.36
N ASN A 47 -16.16 5.81 1.69
CA ASN A 47 -15.48 4.62 1.18
C ASN A 47 -14.74 4.94 -0.12
N TRP A 48 -13.54 5.50 0.03
CA TRP A 48 -12.59 5.72 -1.05
C TRP A 48 -11.25 5.03 -0.74
N GLY A 49 -10.49 4.69 -1.77
CA GLY A 49 -9.19 4.03 -1.69
C GLY A 49 -8.11 4.80 -2.44
N ILE A 50 -6.88 4.30 -2.33
CA ILE A 50 -5.71 4.87 -3.01
C ILE A 50 -5.11 3.77 -3.89
N SER A 51 -4.96 4.03 -5.18
CA SER A 51 -4.19 3.19 -6.10
C SER A 51 -3.05 4.01 -6.75
N ILE A 52 -2.16 3.33 -7.47
CA ILE A 52 -1.10 3.97 -8.25
C ILE A 52 -1.13 3.47 -9.69
N ASN A 53 -1.26 4.39 -10.63
CA ASN A 53 -1.34 4.04 -12.04
C ASN A 53 0.04 3.75 -12.66
N GLN A 54 0.07 3.55 -13.97
CA GLN A 54 1.29 3.23 -14.71
C GLN A 54 2.30 4.39 -14.73
N SER A 55 1.84 5.64 -14.78
CA SER A 55 2.72 6.82 -14.72
C SER A 55 3.26 7.11 -13.32
N GLY A 56 2.79 6.35 -12.32
CA GLY A 56 3.16 6.56 -10.92
C GLY A 56 2.41 7.73 -10.28
N THR A 57 1.27 8.12 -10.84
CA THR A 57 0.35 9.08 -10.22
C THR A 57 -0.60 8.32 -9.30
N LEU A 58 -0.90 8.89 -8.13
CA LEU A 58 -1.87 8.32 -7.21
C LEU A 58 -3.29 8.64 -7.68
N GLU A 59 -4.15 7.63 -7.66
CA GLU A 59 -5.55 7.76 -8.07
C GLU A 59 -6.47 7.45 -6.90
N ALA A 60 -7.56 8.21 -6.81
CA ALA A 60 -8.60 7.95 -5.83
C ALA A 60 -9.62 6.98 -6.43
N THR A 61 -9.89 5.89 -5.70
CA THR A 61 -10.81 4.83 -6.11
C THR A 61 -11.99 4.72 -5.15
N GLY A 62 -13.03 3.96 -5.50
CA GLY A 62 -14.20 3.73 -4.66
C GLY A 62 -15.44 4.53 -5.06
N SER A 63 -16.42 4.60 -4.16
CA SER A 63 -17.74 5.19 -4.44
C SER A 63 -17.73 6.70 -4.16
N ILE A 64 -17.05 7.45 -5.03
CA ILE A 64 -16.91 8.91 -4.96
C ILE A 64 -17.32 9.57 -6.28
N THR A 65 -17.72 10.85 -6.22
CA THR A 65 -18.04 11.64 -7.42
C THR A 65 -16.76 12.11 -8.13
N ASP A 66 -16.87 12.52 -9.41
CA ASP A 66 -15.72 13.01 -10.17
C ASP A 66 -15.06 14.24 -9.51
N LEU A 67 -15.85 15.16 -8.93
CA LEU A 67 -15.33 16.32 -8.21
C LEU A 67 -14.54 15.91 -6.96
N GLU A 68 -15.04 14.92 -6.23
CA GLU A 68 -14.38 14.37 -5.04
C GLU A 68 -13.11 13.62 -5.40
N LYS A 69 -13.14 12.90 -6.53
CA LYS A 69 -11.97 12.21 -7.09
C LYS A 69 -10.87 13.22 -7.41
N VAL A 70 -11.18 14.29 -8.14
CA VAL A 70 -10.21 15.35 -8.49
C VAL A 70 -9.61 15.97 -7.22
N TYR A 71 -10.45 16.31 -6.23
CA TYR A 71 -9.98 16.85 -4.96
C TYR A 71 -9.02 15.89 -4.22
N LEU A 72 -9.39 14.61 -4.11
CA LEU A 72 -8.54 13.61 -3.45
C LEU A 72 -7.23 13.40 -4.20
N GLU A 73 -7.27 13.33 -5.53
CA GLU A 73 -6.07 13.14 -6.36
C GLU A 73 -5.12 14.34 -6.27
N GLU A 74 -5.63 15.57 -6.20
CA GLU A 74 -4.82 16.76 -5.94
C GLU A 74 -4.11 16.66 -4.59
N LYS A 75 -4.83 16.27 -3.53
CA LYS A 75 -4.27 16.11 -2.18
C LYS A 75 -3.23 14.98 -2.12
N LEU A 76 -3.56 13.82 -2.69
CA LEU A 76 -2.69 12.65 -2.74
C LEU A 76 -1.38 12.96 -3.46
N ASN A 77 -1.47 13.54 -4.66
CA ASN A 77 -0.28 13.85 -5.47
C ASN A 77 0.46 15.11 -5.02
N GLY A 78 -0.16 15.95 -4.18
CA GLY A 78 0.51 17.04 -3.47
C GLY A 78 1.47 16.56 -2.37
N SER A 79 1.32 15.32 -1.88
CA SER A 79 2.22 14.73 -0.89
C SER A 79 3.37 13.97 -1.58
N ALA A 80 4.47 14.67 -1.86
CA ALA A 80 5.64 14.07 -2.51
C ALA A 80 6.20 12.86 -1.75
N GLU A 81 6.16 12.89 -0.41
CA GLU A 81 6.61 11.79 0.44
C GLU A 81 5.72 10.54 0.30
N LEU A 82 4.39 10.71 0.31
CA LEU A 82 3.45 9.60 0.12
C LEU A 82 3.59 8.99 -1.27
N VAL A 83 3.65 9.83 -2.31
CA VAL A 83 3.85 9.42 -3.70
C VAL A 83 5.15 8.60 -3.83
N SER A 84 6.25 9.10 -3.25
CA SER A 84 7.53 8.40 -3.29
C SER A 84 7.47 7.05 -2.58
N ALA A 85 6.85 6.99 -1.39
CA ALA A 85 6.75 5.74 -0.63
C ALA A 85 5.90 4.67 -1.35
N ILE A 86 4.80 5.08 -1.98
CA ILE A 86 3.96 4.17 -2.78
C ILE A 86 4.68 3.69 -4.04
N LYS A 87 5.44 4.57 -4.71
CA LYS A 87 6.32 4.18 -5.83
C LYS A 87 7.38 3.17 -5.40
N ASP A 88 8.02 3.40 -4.25
CA ASP A 88 8.99 2.47 -3.68
C ASP A 88 8.36 1.09 -3.43
N PHE A 89 7.15 1.06 -2.85
CA PHE A 89 6.42 -0.20 -2.66
C PHE A 89 6.19 -0.93 -3.98
N LYS A 90 5.64 -0.24 -5.00
CA LYS A 90 5.39 -0.84 -6.32
C LYS A 90 6.67 -1.41 -6.93
N SER A 91 7.74 -0.62 -6.95
CA SER A 91 9.04 -1.01 -7.49
C SER A 91 9.61 -2.23 -6.76
N ASN A 92 9.63 -2.20 -5.42
CA ASN A 92 10.17 -3.28 -4.61
C ASN A 92 9.34 -4.56 -4.74
N TYR A 93 8.01 -4.46 -4.72
CA TYR A 93 7.13 -5.59 -4.92
C TYR A 93 7.39 -6.27 -6.26
N LEU A 94 7.32 -5.52 -7.36
CA LEU A 94 7.52 -6.07 -8.72
C LEU A 94 8.94 -6.61 -8.94
N LYS A 95 9.94 -6.03 -8.30
CA LYS A 95 11.33 -6.50 -8.36
C LYS A 95 11.49 -7.90 -7.75
N TYR A 96 10.87 -8.14 -6.60
CA TYR A 96 11.10 -9.36 -5.82
C TYR A 96 10.03 -10.44 -6.03
N ILE A 97 8.92 -10.13 -6.69
CA ILE A 97 7.87 -11.12 -6.97
C ILE A 97 8.31 -12.18 -7.99
N GLY A 98 9.12 -11.81 -8.99
CA GLY A 98 9.51 -12.71 -10.08
C GLY A 98 10.29 -13.97 -9.63
N PRO A 99 11.30 -13.86 -8.74
CA PRO A 99 11.99 -15.02 -8.19
C PRO A 99 11.14 -15.94 -7.30
N GLU A 100 9.92 -15.52 -6.90
CA GLU A 100 9.05 -16.27 -6.01
C GLU A 100 7.93 -17.01 -6.79
N SER A 101 7.73 -18.31 -6.54
CA SER A 101 6.62 -19.10 -7.11
C SER A 101 5.57 -19.53 -6.06
N ARG A 102 5.65 -18.94 -4.87
CA ARG A 102 4.80 -19.21 -3.70
C ARG A 102 4.35 -17.87 -3.10
N GLY A 103 3.51 -17.92 -2.06
CA GLY A 103 3.04 -16.69 -1.39
C GLY A 103 2.39 -15.70 -2.37
N TYR A 104 2.91 -14.47 -2.40
CA TYR A 104 2.54 -13.42 -3.33
C TYR A 104 2.88 -13.77 -4.78
N GLY A 105 4.00 -14.47 -5.04
CA GLY A 105 4.45 -14.82 -6.39
C GLY A 105 3.56 -15.79 -7.17
N ARG A 106 2.46 -16.26 -6.55
CA ARG A 106 1.42 -17.05 -7.23
C ARG A 106 0.44 -16.22 -8.02
N TYR A 107 0.48 -14.90 -7.88
CA TYR A 107 -0.47 -13.99 -8.50
C TYR A 107 0.21 -13.23 -9.63
N ASP A 108 -0.51 -13.07 -10.73
CA ASP A 108 -0.08 -12.30 -11.88
C ASP A 108 -0.28 -10.81 -11.60
N VAL A 109 0.77 -10.18 -11.07
CA VAL A 109 0.81 -8.74 -10.82
C VAL A 109 1.91 -8.14 -11.68
N THR A 110 1.51 -7.21 -12.55
CA THR A 110 2.38 -6.51 -13.49
C THR A 110 2.25 -5.01 -13.30
N ASN A 111 3.01 -4.23 -14.06
CA ASN A 111 2.81 -2.78 -14.08
C ASN A 111 1.39 -2.39 -14.55
N ASP A 112 0.76 -3.24 -15.37
CA ASP A 112 -0.48 -2.91 -16.05
C ASP A 112 -1.70 -3.06 -15.16
N ASN A 113 -1.73 -4.09 -14.33
CA ASN A 113 -2.85 -4.37 -13.42
C ASN A 113 -2.59 -3.95 -11.97
N PHE A 114 -1.42 -3.37 -11.66
CA PHE A 114 -1.04 -3.03 -10.28
C PHE A 114 -2.08 -2.15 -9.57
N ALA A 115 -2.63 -1.17 -10.30
CA ALA A 115 -3.61 -0.22 -9.80
C ALA A 115 -4.93 -0.89 -9.38
N ASP A 116 -5.29 -1.99 -10.05
CA ASP A 116 -6.51 -2.75 -9.80
C ASP A 116 -6.35 -3.74 -8.62
N VAL A 117 -5.10 -4.14 -8.35
CA VAL A 117 -4.77 -5.10 -7.30
C VAL A 117 -4.69 -4.44 -5.92
N PHE A 118 -4.01 -3.29 -5.82
CA PHE A 118 -3.67 -2.70 -4.54
C PHE A 118 -4.44 -1.41 -4.22
N ASN A 119 -5.13 -1.44 -3.10
CA ASN A 119 -5.66 -0.32 -2.36
C ASN A 119 -4.75 -0.01 -1.15
N PHE A 120 -3.99 1.07 -1.24
CA PHE A 120 -3.06 1.51 -0.20
C PHE A 120 -3.76 2.06 1.04
N ARG A 121 -4.96 2.63 0.89
CA ARG A 121 -5.74 3.09 2.05
C ARG A 121 -6.12 1.91 2.94
N GLU A 122 -6.71 0.88 2.33
CA GLU A 122 -7.06 -0.38 3.00
C GLU A 122 -5.80 -1.02 3.64
N MET A 123 -4.68 -1.02 2.91
CA MET A 123 -3.42 -1.55 3.41
C MET A 123 -2.94 -0.83 4.66
N LEU A 124 -2.89 0.50 4.65
CA LEU A 124 -2.39 1.30 5.76
C LEU A 124 -3.30 1.21 6.99
N GLU A 125 -4.61 1.27 6.79
CA GLU A 125 -5.58 1.21 7.89
C GLU A 125 -5.63 -0.17 8.55
N SER A 126 -5.62 -1.25 7.77
CA SER A 126 -5.72 -2.62 8.31
C SER A 126 -4.41 -3.13 8.92
N SER A 127 -3.26 -2.60 8.47
CA SER A 127 -1.95 -3.07 8.90
C SER A 127 -1.42 -2.36 10.15
N ARG A 128 -2.18 -1.43 10.74
CA ARG A 128 -1.73 -0.68 11.93
C ARG A 128 -1.43 -1.59 13.12
N SER A 129 -0.32 -1.28 13.79
CA SER A 129 0.05 -1.84 15.08
C SER A 129 -0.88 -1.37 16.20
N ASN A 130 -1.05 -2.22 17.20
CA ASN A 130 -1.60 -1.83 18.50
C ASN A 130 -0.47 -1.42 19.46
N ASP A 131 -0.83 -0.86 20.61
CA ASP A 131 0.15 -0.32 21.57
C ASP A 131 1.14 -1.37 22.07
N ASP A 132 0.68 -2.61 22.32
CA ASP A 132 1.56 -3.70 22.73
C ASP A 132 2.61 -4.05 21.67
N PHE A 133 2.22 -4.07 20.41
CA PHE A 133 3.13 -4.34 19.30
C PHE A 133 4.14 -3.20 19.12
N LYS A 134 3.68 -1.94 19.16
CA LYS A 134 4.56 -0.77 19.11
C LYS A 134 5.58 -0.76 20.23
N ARG A 135 5.16 -1.07 21.46
CA ARG A 135 6.06 -1.15 22.63
C ARG A 135 7.12 -2.24 22.48
N THR A 136 6.79 -3.34 21.80
CA THR A 136 7.69 -4.50 21.66
C THR A 136 8.66 -4.32 20.51
N TRP A 137 8.21 -3.74 19.40
CA TRP A 137 8.93 -3.76 18.13
C TRP A 137 9.26 -2.38 17.57
N GLU A 138 8.69 -1.31 18.12
CA GLU A 138 8.88 0.07 17.67
C GLU A 138 8.46 0.33 16.20
N TYR A 139 7.51 -0.47 15.69
CA TYR A 139 6.91 -0.29 14.35
C TYR A 139 5.45 0.13 14.43
N GLU A 140 5.09 1.14 13.64
CA GLU A 140 3.72 1.62 13.46
C GLU A 140 2.89 0.64 12.61
N THR A 141 3.54 -0.12 11.73
CA THR A 141 2.94 -1.21 10.96
C THR A 141 3.19 -2.57 11.62
N ASN A 142 2.13 -3.37 11.73
CA ASN A 142 2.22 -4.77 12.10
C ASN A 142 2.47 -5.60 10.83
N TRP A 143 3.69 -6.12 10.67
CA TRP A 143 4.08 -6.82 9.43
C TRP A 143 3.28 -8.12 9.18
N LEU A 144 2.73 -8.76 10.22
CA LEU A 144 1.87 -9.94 10.06
C LEU A 144 0.53 -9.53 9.45
N LYS A 145 -0.09 -8.47 9.98
CA LYS A 145 -1.32 -7.91 9.40
C LYS A 145 -1.10 -7.39 7.99
N LEU A 146 0.05 -6.76 7.74
CA LEU A 146 0.44 -6.33 6.39
C LEU A 146 0.49 -7.52 5.43
N THR A 147 1.13 -8.61 5.86
CA THR A 147 1.26 -9.81 5.04
C THR A 147 -0.12 -10.41 4.71
N ASP A 148 -0.99 -10.49 5.71
CA ASP A 148 -2.36 -10.96 5.54
C ASP A 148 -3.18 -10.03 4.63
N ASN A 149 -3.01 -8.71 4.76
CA ASN A 149 -3.69 -7.73 3.93
C ASN A 149 -3.25 -7.86 2.46
N ILE A 150 -1.95 -7.86 2.17
CA ILE A 150 -1.43 -8.03 0.80
C ILE A 150 -1.97 -9.33 0.19
N LEU A 151 -1.91 -10.45 0.92
CA LEU A 151 -2.49 -11.72 0.45
C LEU A 151 -3.99 -11.63 0.17
N SER A 152 -4.74 -10.90 1.00
CA SER A 152 -6.19 -10.71 0.82
C SER A 152 -6.49 -9.94 -0.46
N GLN A 153 -5.77 -8.83 -0.70
CA GLN A 153 -5.92 -8.02 -1.90
C GLN A 153 -5.57 -8.81 -3.17
N LEU A 154 -4.46 -9.55 -3.14
CA LEU A 154 -4.06 -10.43 -4.25
C LEU A 154 -5.12 -11.50 -4.56
N LYS A 155 -5.65 -12.18 -3.53
CA LYS A 155 -6.69 -13.21 -3.70
C LYS A 155 -7.97 -12.66 -4.31
N ARG A 156 -8.32 -11.41 -3.98
CA ARG A 156 -9.56 -10.76 -4.41
C ARG A 156 -9.45 -10.17 -5.81
N SER A 157 -8.28 -9.65 -6.18
CA SER A 157 -8.15 -8.75 -7.33
C SER A 157 -7.14 -9.20 -8.39
N ALA A 158 -6.25 -10.15 -8.11
CA ALA A 158 -5.25 -10.63 -9.06
C ALA A 158 -5.56 -12.02 -9.62
N ALA A 159 -5.25 -12.25 -10.90
CA ALA A 159 -5.26 -13.58 -11.48
C ALA A 159 -4.15 -14.44 -10.85
N ARG A 160 -4.31 -15.77 -10.91
CA ARG A 160 -3.29 -16.72 -10.46
C ARG A 160 -2.59 -17.34 -11.66
N TYR A 161 -1.29 -17.59 -11.53
CA TYR A 161 -0.54 -18.45 -12.45
C TYR A 161 -0.93 -19.92 -12.32
#